data_AF-A0A6I4ZWT9-F1
#
_entry.id   AF-A0A6I4ZWT9-F1
#
_cell.length_a   1.000
_cell.length_b   1.000
_cell.length_c   1.000
_cell.angle_alpha   90.00
_cell.angle_beta   90.00
_cell.angle_gamma   90.00
#
_symmetry.space_group_name_H-M   'P 1'
#
loop_
_entity.id
_entity.type
_entity.pdbx_description
1 polymer ?
#
loop_
_entity_poly.entity_id
_entity_poly.type
_entity_poly.pdbx_seq_one_letter_code
_entity_poly.pdbx_strand_id
1 'polypeptide(L)'
;MSLKNWKNHFLTFEFEIYEKYSEQIEHFLIKQLSDINSRIDNHIRDLGINDEQEIESLYESMFEEDQENFRNEFPYILRKSLFLTIYAKLEEKLYMYCNYFNNKEGKQIYRNGRDRGLKSYQKYLENYIEFPSHTKEWKSIEHFIVIRNYLIHGGTNLIVKEDNQKILNALKQFPKLIKLSTMTKYGNSPDSMFTFHLNENFCKKFIEYATNLIIMVDEEVEIYDKNLSLK
;
A
#
# COMPACT_ATOMS: atom_id res chain seq x y z
N MET A 1 28.84 13.30 4.35
CA MET A 1 27.38 13.18 4.57
C MET A 1 26.99 14.21 5.62
N SER A 2 26.01 15.08 5.37
CA SER A 2 25.65 16.17 6.30
C SER A 2 24.82 15.65 7.49
N LEU A 3 24.76 16.41 8.60
CA LEU A 3 23.93 16.08 9.77
C LEU A 3 22.43 15.95 9.41
N LYS A 4 21.95 16.80 8.48
CA LYS A 4 20.59 16.73 7.93
C LYS A 4 20.33 15.39 7.24
N ASN A 5 21.31 14.88 6.49
CA ASN A 5 21.18 13.59 5.81
C ASN A 5 21.11 12.40 6.80
N TRP A 6 21.84 12.48 7.92
CA TRP A 6 21.77 11.45 8.97
C TRP A 6 20.43 11.43 9.70
N LYS A 7 19.89 12.61 10.02
CA LYS A 7 18.57 12.72 10.67
C LYS A 7 17.48 12.18 9.75
N ASN A 8 17.46 12.60 8.49
CA ASN A 8 16.49 12.11 7.51
C ASN A 8 16.59 10.59 7.37
N HIS A 9 17.80 10.05 7.24
CA HIS A 9 18.00 8.61 7.16
C HIS A 9 17.44 7.87 8.39
N PHE A 10 17.67 8.36 9.62
CA PHE A 10 17.12 7.72 10.81
C PHE A 10 15.58 7.78 10.87
N LEU A 11 14.99 8.90 10.41
CA LEU A 11 13.53 9.06 10.35
C LEU A 11 12.89 8.09 9.35
N THR A 12 13.56 7.82 8.24
CA THR A 12 13.02 7.08 7.10
C THR A 12 13.54 5.66 6.98
N PHE A 13 14.48 5.24 7.82
CA PHE A 13 15.12 3.93 7.79
C PHE A 13 14.13 2.76 7.74
N GLU A 14 13.05 2.84 8.51
CA GLU A 14 12.02 1.79 8.52
C GLU A 14 11.26 1.71 7.19
N PHE A 15 11.03 2.84 6.52
CA PHE A 15 10.46 2.86 5.18
C PHE A 15 11.42 2.29 4.13
N GLU A 16 12.73 2.53 4.25
CA GLU A 16 13.76 1.90 3.41
C GLU A 16 13.77 0.37 3.58
N ILE A 17 13.55 -0.14 4.80
CA ILE A 17 13.39 -1.58 5.05
C ILE A 17 12.16 -2.12 4.30
N TYR A 18 11.01 -1.43 4.41
CA TYR A 18 9.80 -1.85 3.71
C TYR A 18 9.94 -1.79 2.19
N GLU A 19 10.71 -0.85 1.66
CA GLU A 19 11.00 -0.77 0.23
C GLU A 19 11.80 -1.98 -0.23
N LYS A 20 12.87 -2.33 0.48
CA LYS A 20 13.66 -3.55 0.22
C LYS A 20 12.82 -4.81 0.36
N TYR A 21 11.94 -4.86 1.36
CA TYR A 21 11.05 -5.99 1.55
C TYR A 21 10.01 -6.11 0.41
N SER A 22 9.49 -4.98 -0.08
CA SER A 22 8.66 -4.95 -1.30
C SER A 22 9.41 -5.56 -2.48
N GLU A 23 10.69 -5.23 -2.66
CA GLU A 23 11.50 -5.80 -3.74
C GLU A 23 11.71 -7.31 -3.61
N GLN A 24 11.95 -7.78 -2.39
CA GLN A 24 12.10 -9.20 -2.11
C GLN A 24 10.82 -9.99 -2.38
N ILE A 25 9.66 -9.44 -2.03
CA ILE A 25 8.36 -10.03 -2.36
C ILE A 25 8.22 -10.22 -3.88
N GLU A 26 8.50 -9.19 -4.66
CA GLU A 26 8.35 -9.25 -6.11
C GLU A 26 9.36 -10.19 -6.76
N HIS A 27 10.62 -10.17 -6.28
CA HIS A 27 11.64 -11.12 -6.73
C HIS A 27 11.24 -12.56 -6.43
N PHE A 28 10.71 -12.83 -5.23
CA PHE A 28 10.21 -14.14 -4.84
C PHE A 28 9.08 -14.59 -5.77
N LEU A 29 8.07 -13.75 -6.00
CA LEU A 29 6.92 -14.06 -6.87
C LEU A 29 7.36 -14.37 -8.31
N ILE A 30 8.23 -13.55 -8.89
CA ILE A 30 8.78 -13.75 -10.23
C ILE A 30 9.55 -15.07 -10.32
N LYS A 31 10.40 -15.34 -9.33
CA LYS A 31 11.19 -16.57 -9.29
C LYS A 31 10.28 -17.80 -9.21
N GLN A 32 9.30 -17.80 -8.31
CA GLN A 32 8.39 -18.93 -8.15
C GLN A 32 7.58 -19.20 -9.43
N LEU A 33 7.09 -18.16 -10.10
CA LEU A 33 6.38 -18.31 -11.36
C LEU A 33 7.30 -18.85 -12.48
N SER A 34 8.55 -18.36 -12.52
CA SER A 34 9.56 -18.86 -13.46
C SER A 34 9.90 -20.34 -13.22
N ASP A 35 10.01 -20.74 -11.95
CA ASP A 35 10.30 -22.13 -11.56
C ASP A 35 9.12 -23.05 -11.93
N ILE A 36 7.87 -22.60 -11.75
CA ILE A 36 6.67 -23.32 -12.18
C ILE A 36 6.66 -23.50 -13.70
N ASN A 37 6.87 -22.42 -14.46
CA ASN A 37 6.93 -22.50 -15.94
C ASN A 37 8.02 -23.47 -16.42
N SER A 38 9.19 -23.43 -15.79
CA SER A 38 10.29 -24.35 -16.11
C SER A 38 9.93 -25.81 -15.81
N ARG A 39 9.18 -26.07 -14.72
CA ARG A 39 8.68 -27.42 -14.40
C ARG A 39 7.68 -27.92 -15.44
N ILE A 40 6.78 -27.06 -15.91
CA ILE A 40 5.83 -27.39 -16.98
C ILE A 40 6.59 -27.76 -18.25
N ASP A 41 7.50 -26.90 -18.71
CA ASP A 41 8.28 -27.12 -19.94
C ASP A 41 9.10 -28.41 -19.88
N ASN A 42 9.73 -28.69 -18.74
CA ASN A 42 10.48 -29.93 -18.54
C ASN A 42 9.56 -31.15 -18.56
N HIS A 43 8.37 -31.07 -17.95
CA HIS A 43 7.44 -32.19 -17.93
C HIS A 43 6.88 -32.52 -19.31
N ILE A 44 6.51 -31.49 -20.09
CA ILE A 44 6.10 -31.63 -21.49
C ILE A 44 7.20 -32.34 -22.30
N ARG A 45 8.45 -31.90 -22.12
CA ARG A 45 9.61 -32.48 -22.82
C ARG A 45 9.89 -33.93 -22.40
N ASP A 46 9.88 -34.22 -21.11
CA ASP A 46 10.19 -35.55 -20.57
C ASP A 46 9.15 -36.59 -20.99
N LEU A 47 7.88 -36.18 -21.10
CA LEU A 47 6.79 -37.02 -21.60
C LEU A 47 6.72 -37.09 -23.12
N GLY A 48 7.49 -36.25 -23.83
CA GLY A 48 7.46 -36.18 -25.30
C GLY A 48 6.11 -35.71 -25.85
N ILE A 49 5.36 -34.94 -25.06
CA ILE A 49 4.04 -34.42 -25.45
C ILE A 49 4.27 -33.34 -26.51
N ASN A 50 3.62 -33.50 -27.66
CA ASN A 50 3.63 -32.53 -28.74
C ASN A 50 2.21 -32.09 -29.14
N ASP A 51 1.19 -32.69 -28.55
CA ASP A 51 -0.21 -32.37 -28.79
C ASP A 51 -0.67 -31.26 -27.83
N GLU A 52 -1.36 -30.26 -28.36
CA GLU A 52 -1.80 -29.09 -27.59
C GLU A 52 -2.87 -29.43 -26.54
N GLN A 53 -3.75 -30.39 -26.83
CA GLN A 53 -4.80 -30.81 -25.88
C GLN A 53 -4.21 -31.61 -24.72
N GLU A 54 -3.19 -32.42 -24.97
CA GLU A 54 -2.43 -33.11 -23.92
C GLU A 54 -1.66 -32.12 -23.04
N ILE A 55 -1.10 -31.04 -23.60
CA ILE A 55 -0.45 -29.97 -22.83
C ILE A 55 -1.46 -29.24 -21.95
N GLU A 56 -2.63 -28.88 -22.49
CA GLU A 56 -3.69 -28.21 -21.75
C GLU A 56 -4.21 -29.09 -20.60
N SER A 57 -4.48 -30.37 -20.85
CA SER A 57 -4.91 -31.31 -19.82
C SER A 57 -3.85 -31.52 -18.73
N LEU A 58 -2.57 -31.57 -19.09
CA LEU A 58 -1.47 -31.62 -18.13
C LEU A 58 -1.43 -30.34 -17.27
N TYR A 59 -1.57 -29.18 -17.90
CA TYR A 59 -1.59 -27.89 -17.22
C TYR A 59 -2.72 -27.84 -16.19
N GLU A 60 -3.96 -28.11 -16.60
CA GLU A 60 -5.14 -28.12 -15.74
C GLU A 60 -5.00 -29.10 -14.56
N SER A 61 -4.48 -30.31 -14.83
CA SER A 61 -4.42 -31.36 -13.81
C SER A 61 -3.28 -31.20 -12.80
N MET A 62 -2.18 -30.54 -13.17
CA MET A 62 -0.96 -30.56 -12.35
C MET A 62 -0.42 -29.17 -11.97
N PHE A 63 -0.75 -28.11 -12.70
CA PHE A 63 -0.05 -26.84 -12.59
C PHE A 63 -0.95 -25.60 -12.53
N GLU A 64 -2.23 -25.72 -12.90
CA GLU A 64 -3.18 -24.59 -12.92
C GLU A 64 -3.28 -23.91 -11.55
N GLU A 65 -3.46 -24.68 -10.47
CA GLU A 65 -3.60 -24.14 -9.12
C GLU A 65 -2.33 -23.37 -8.68
N ASP A 66 -1.15 -23.97 -8.88
CA ASP A 66 0.13 -23.33 -8.55
C ASP A 66 0.32 -22.04 -9.36
N GLN A 67 0.06 -22.06 -10.66
CA GLN A 67 0.16 -20.87 -11.50
C GLN A 67 -0.82 -19.79 -11.08
N GLU A 68 -2.09 -20.12 -10.86
CA GLU A 68 -3.12 -19.17 -10.47
C GLU A 68 -2.78 -18.53 -9.11
N ASN A 69 -2.32 -19.33 -8.15
CA ASN A 69 -1.89 -18.85 -6.85
C ASN A 69 -0.72 -17.87 -6.95
N PHE A 70 0.34 -18.20 -7.70
CA PHE A 70 1.51 -17.32 -7.82
C PHE A 70 1.31 -16.13 -8.77
N ARG A 71 0.36 -16.21 -9.68
CA ARG A 71 0.03 -15.13 -10.62
C ARG A 71 -0.93 -14.11 -10.02
N ASN A 72 -1.90 -14.55 -9.22
CA ASN A 72 -3.02 -13.70 -8.79
C ASN A 72 -3.14 -13.63 -7.25
N GLU A 73 -3.34 -14.76 -6.58
CA GLU A 73 -3.70 -14.78 -5.15
C GLU A 73 -2.56 -14.34 -4.22
N PHE A 74 -1.38 -14.94 -4.34
CA PHE A 74 -0.22 -14.63 -3.50
C PHE A 74 0.31 -13.20 -3.72
N PRO A 75 0.46 -12.70 -4.96
CA PRO A 75 0.78 -11.29 -5.18
C PRO A 75 -0.20 -10.35 -4.49
N TYR A 76 -1.50 -10.64 -4.57
CA TYR A 76 -2.52 -9.85 -3.90
C TYR A 76 -2.35 -9.86 -2.38
N ILE A 77 -2.27 -11.04 -1.77
CA ILE A 77 -2.14 -11.21 -0.32
C ILE A 77 -0.88 -10.51 0.19
N LEU A 78 0.26 -10.72 -0.46
CA LEU A 78 1.55 -10.16 -0.03
C LEU A 78 1.57 -8.64 -0.17
N ARG A 79 1.14 -8.09 -1.32
CA ARG A 79 1.08 -6.64 -1.54
C ARG A 79 0.09 -5.96 -0.61
N LYS A 80 -1.09 -6.54 -0.39
CA LYS A 80 -2.09 -6.04 0.57
C LYS A 80 -1.51 -6.01 1.98
N SER A 81 -0.93 -7.11 2.43
CA SER A 81 -0.38 -7.24 3.79
C SER A 81 0.76 -6.25 4.02
N LEU A 82 1.65 -6.10 3.04
CA LEU A 82 2.71 -5.11 3.08
C LEU A 82 2.15 -3.68 3.14
N PHE A 83 1.20 -3.34 2.26
CA PHE A 83 0.57 -2.02 2.26
C PHE A 83 -0.04 -1.67 3.62
N LEU A 84 -0.82 -2.59 4.21
CA LEU A 84 -1.42 -2.38 5.52
C LEU A 84 -0.37 -2.19 6.63
N THR A 85 0.75 -2.91 6.55
CA THR A 85 1.88 -2.79 7.48
C THR A 85 2.53 -1.41 7.38
N ILE A 86 2.85 -0.96 6.16
CA ILE A 86 3.44 0.38 5.92
C ILE A 86 2.47 1.48 6.36
N TYR A 87 1.18 1.30 6.09
CA TYR A 87 0.15 2.26 6.48
C TYR A 87 0.08 2.40 8.01
N ALA A 88 0.06 1.29 8.74
CA ALA A 88 0.10 1.29 10.20
C ALA A 88 1.38 1.97 10.72
N LYS A 89 2.50 1.80 10.02
CA LYS A 89 3.75 2.47 10.39
C LYS A 89 3.67 3.99 10.22
N LEU A 90 3.09 4.47 9.13
CA LEU A 90 2.85 5.91 8.94
C LEU A 90 1.96 6.47 10.06
N GLU A 91 0.90 5.73 10.42
CA GLU A 91 0.02 6.09 11.54
C GLU A 91 0.80 6.21 12.86
N GLU A 92 1.66 5.23 13.16
CA GLU A 92 2.52 5.26 14.35
C GLU A 92 3.44 6.50 14.35
N LYS A 93 4.09 6.82 13.23
CA LYS A 93 4.98 7.98 13.15
C LYS A 93 4.25 9.30 13.40
N LEU A 94 3.09 9.51 12.77
CA LEU A 94 2.28 10.71 13.03
C LEU A 94 1.76 10.75 14.47
N TYR A 95 1.40 9.60 15.03
CA TYR A 95 1.01 9.49 16.43
C TYR A 95 2.15 9.89 17.38
N MET A 96 3.40 9.53 17.08
CA MET A 96 4.55 9.93 17.88
C MET A 96 4.71 11.47 17.92
N TYR A 97 4.52 12.16 16.79
CA TYR A 97 4.50 13.63 16.79
C TYR A 97 3.34 14.20 17.61
N CYS A 98 2.15 13.58 17.55
CA CYS A 98 1.04 14.00 18.40
C CYS A 98 1.40 13.87 19.89
N ASN A 99 2.02 12.75 20.28
CA ASN A 99 2.48 12.52 21.64
C ASN A 99 3.57 13.52 22.07
N TYR A 100 4.48 13.87 21.16
CA TYR A 100 5.51 14.89 21.40
C TYR A 100 4.88 16.21 21.86
N PHE A 101 3.92 16.75 21.09
CA PHE A 101 3.22 17.99 21.47
C PHE A 101 2.37 17.85 22.72
N ASN A 102 1.69 16.71 22.89
CA ASN A 102 0.87 16.43 24.08
C ASN A 102 1.72 16.45 25.37
N ASN A 103 2.94 15.91 25.33
CA ASN A 103 3.87 15.93 26.45
C ASN A 103 4.46 17.32 26.69
N LYS A 104 4.78 18.05 25.63
CA LYS A 104 5.39 19.38 25.71
C LYS A 104 4.45 20.43 26.30
N GLU A 105 3.16 20.36 25.96
CA GLU A 105 2.15 21.33 26.39
C GLU A 105 1.47 20.96 27.72
N GLY A 106 1.74 19.78 28.28
CA GLY A 106 1.10 19.28 29.49
C GLY A 106 -0.42 19.08 29.37
N LYS A 107 -0.99 19.15 28.16
CA LYS A 107 -2.43 18.98 27.90
C LYS A 107 -2.69 17.58 27.38
N GLN A 108 -3.48 16.78 28.09
CA GLN A 108 -3.93 15.44 27.67
C GLN A 108 -5.05 15.49 26.61
N ILE A 109 -4.81 16.12 25.47
CA ILE A 109 -5.86 16.25 24.45
C ILE A 109 -6.06 14.91 23.72
N TYR A 110 -5.00 14.13 23.54
CA TYR A 110 -5.04 12.90 22.74
C TYR A 110 -5.26 11.63 23.60
N ARG A 111 -6.38 11.54 24.33
CA ARG A 111 -6.70 10.35 25.17
C ARG A 111 -7.88 9.50 24.72
N ASN A 112 -8.72 9.96 23.80
CA ASN A 112 -9.91 9.20 23.41
C ASN A 112 -9.65 8.41 22.12
N GLY A 113 -9.44 7.10 22.25
CA GLY A 113 -9.19 6.16 21.13
C GLY A 113 -10.32 6.02 20.09
N ARG A 114 -11.33 6.89 20.13
CA ARG A 114 -12.42 6.94 19.13
C ARG A 114 -12.02 7.72 17.86
N ASP A 115 -11.06 8.65 17.96
CA ASP A 115 -10.58 9.46 16.84
C ASP A 115 -9.14 9.08 16.45
N ARG A 116 -8.91 7.80 16.16
CA ARG A 116 -7.61 7.31 15.68
C ARG A 116 -7.51 7.32 14.15
N GLY A 117 -6.31 7.59 13.67
CA GLY A 117 -5.95 7.46 12.26
C GLY A 117 -5.43 8.76 11.65
N LEU A 118 -4.87 8.64 10.44
CA LEU A 118 -4.12 9.72 9.77
C LEU A 118 -4.83 11.08 9.76
N LYS A 119 -6.14 11.13 9.46
CA LYS A 119 -6.89 12.40 9.43
C LYS A 119 -7.03 13.06 10.81
N SER A 120 -7.12 12.26 11.87
CA SER A 120 -7.18 12.80 13.23
C SER A 120 -5.82 13.31 13.69
N TYR A 121 -4.74 12.62 13.33
CA TYR A 121 -3.38 13.09 13.59
C TYR A 121 -3.09 14.40 12.84
N GLN A 122 -3.45 14.49 11.57
CA GLN A 122 -3.35 15.71 10.78
C GLN A 122 -4.02 16.90 11.48
N LYS A 123 -5.33 16.79 11.80
CA LYS A 123 -6.07 17.86 12.50
C LYS A 123 -5.45 18.26 13.84
N TYR A 124 -4.87 17.31 14.56
CA TYR A 124 -4.21 17.59 15.83
C TYR A 124 -2.92 18.38 15.61
N LEU A 125 -2.08 17.93 14.69
CA LEU A 125 -0.79 18.55 14.38
C LEU A 125 -0.93 19.97 13.81
N GLU A 126 -2.01 20.26 13.08
CA GLU A 126 -2.33 21.61 12.57
C GLU A 126 -2.48 22.68 13.67
N ASN A 127 -2.65 22.29 14.95
CA ASN A 127 -2.66 23.25 16.06
C ASN A 127 -1.26 23.73 16.47
N TYR A 128 -0.21 23.07 16.00
CA TYR A 128 1.16 23.28 16.45
C TYR A 128 2.10 23.63 15.29
N ILE A 129 1.89 23.02 14.14
CA ILE A 129 2.75 23.15 12.96
C ILE A 129 1.93 23.47 11.71
N GLU A 130 2.57 24.03 10.69
CA GLU A 130 1.97 24.16 9.36
C GLU A 130 1.97 22.79 8.67
N PHE A 131 1.03 21.91 9.07
CA PHE A 131 0.96 20.56 8.52
C PHE A 131 0.84 20.62 6.98
N PRO A 132 1.60 19.79 6.23
CA PRO A 132 1.67 19.86 4.77
C PRO A 132 0.43 19.30 4.05
N SER A 133 -0.78 19.67 4.48
CA SER A 133 -2.07 19.16 3.98
C SER A 133 -2.37 19.57 2.53
N HIS A 134 -1.73 20.63 2.04
CA HIS A 134 -1.92 21.12 0.67
C HIS A 134 -1.01 20.39 -0.36
N THR A 135 -0.03 19.61 0.11
CA THR A 135 0.98 18.96 -0.71
C THR A 135 0.43 17.77 -1.49
N LYS A 136 1.17 17.34 -2.52
CA LYS A 136 0.79 16.18 -3.35
C LYS A 136 0.88 14.89 -2.52
N GLU A 137 1.83 14.83 -1.60
CA GLU A 137 2.12 13.71 -0.71
C GLU A 137 0.89 13.42 0.15
N TRP A 138 0.40 14.43 0.88
CA TRP A 138 -0.80 14.28 1.71
C TRP A 138 -2.04 13.94 0.89
N LYS A 139 -2.30 14.67 -0.21
CA LYS A 139 -3.44 14.40 -1.10
C LYS A 139 -3.41 12.98 -1.64
N SER A 140 -2.24 12.46 -1.99
CA SER A 140 -2.07 11.07 -2.43
C SER A 140 -2.40 10.10 -1.29
N ILE A 141 -1.88 10.36 -0.08
CA ILE A 141 -2.16 9.57 1.13
C ILE A 141 -3.66 9.54 1.43
N GLU A 142 -4.41 10.63 1.20
CA GLU A 142 -5.86 10.62 1.37
C GLU A 142 -6.57 9.60 0.46
N HIS A 143 -6.09 9.42 -0.77
CA HIS A 143 -6.59 8.36 -1.64
C HIS A 143 -6.20 6.97 -1.13
N PHE A 144 -4.98 6.79 -0.60
CA PHE A 144 -4.57 5.55 0.05
C PHE A 144 -5.39 5.22 1.30
N ILE A 145 -5.85 6.22 2.07
CA ILE A 145 -6.77 6.00 3.21
C ILE A 145 -8.07 5.36 2.72
N VAL A 146 -8.62 5.84 1.60
CA VAL A 146 -9.84 5.27 0.99
C VAL A 146 -9.59 3.83 0.56
N ILE A 147 -8.47 3.58 -0.13
CA ILE A 147 -8.09 2.25 -0.60
C ILE A 147 -7.90 1.30 0.59
N ARG A 148 -7.17 1.71 1.63
CA ARG A 148 -6.96 0.93 2.87
C ARG A 148 -8.26 0.53 3.53
N ASN A 149 -9.20 1.47 3.69
CA ASN A 149 -10.49 1.16 4.28
C ASN A 149 -11.26 0.15 3.44
N TYR A 150 -11.21 0.29 2.12
CA TYR A 150 -11.82 -0.67 1.22
C TYR A 150 -11.16 -2.06 1.32
N LEU A 151 -9.82 -2.14 1.34
CA LEU A 151 -9.07 -3.41 1.43
C LEU A 151 -9.34 -4.18 2.74
N ILE A 152 -9.56 -3.47 3.85
CA ILE A 152 -9.83 -4.08 5.16
C ILE A 152 -11.26 -4.62 5.23
N HIS A 153 -12.22 -3.89 4.67
CA HIS A 153 -13.65 -4.25 4.75
C HIS A 153 -14.15 -5.09 3.57
N GLY A 154 -13.40 -5.13 2.46
CA GLY A 154 -13.81 -5.79 1.22
C GLY A 154 -13.61 -7.31 1.17
N GLY A 155 -13.08 -7.94 2.23
CA GLY A 155 -12.80 -9.39 2.23
C GLY A 155 -11.74 -9.79 1.20
N THR A 156 -11.88 -10.99 0.63
CA THR A 156 -11.02 -11.54 -0.45
C THR A 156 -11.42 -11.00 -1.82
N ASN A 157 -12.68 -10.61 -2.01
CA ASN A 157 -13.22 -10.23 -3.31
C ASN A 157 -13.18 -8.71 -3.46
N LEU A 158 -12.23 -8.19 -4.24
CA LEU A 158 -12.05 -6.75 -4.52
C LEU A 158 -13.12 -6.19 -5.48
N ILE A 159 -14.39 -6.49 -5.22
CA ILE A 159 -15.53 -6.15 -6.08
C ILE A 159 -16.04 -4.76 -5.75
N VAL A 160 -15.64 -3.78 -6.55
CA VAL A 160 -16.10 -2.41 -6.47
C VAL A 160 -17.37 -2.27 -7.29
N LYS A 161 -18.46 -1.86 -6.63
CA LYS A 161 -19.70 -1.47 -7.32
C LYS A 161 -19.53 -0.11 -8.00
N GLU A 162 -20.19 0.06 -9.14
CA GLU A 162 -20.18 1.30 -9.93
C GLU A 162 -20.67 2.53 -9.16
N ASP A 163 -21.57 2.35 -8.20
CA ASP A 163 -22.11 3.43 -7.35
C ASP A 163 -21.11 3.92 -6.29
N ASN A 164 -20.04 3.15 -6.00
CA ASN A 164 -19.03 3.53 -5.02
C ASN A 164 -17.99 4.48 -5.62
N GLN A 165 -18.43 5.69 -5.96
CA GLN A 165 -17.61 6.72 -6.59
C GLN A 165 -16.40 7.12 -5.73
N LYS A 166 -16.48 6.99 -4.40
CA LYS A 166 -15.39 7.33 -3.50
C LYS A 166 -14.16 6.45 -3.75
N ILE A 167 -14.33 5.12 -3.78
CA ILE A 167 -13.22 4.21 -4.08
C ILE A 167 -12.82 4.32 -5.55
N LEU A 168 -13.76 4.40 -6.49
CA LEU A 168 -13.45 4.53 -7.91
C LEU A 168 -12.58 5.76 -8.19
N ASN A 169 -12.90 6.90 -7.60
CA ASN A 169 -12.11 8.12 -7.73
C ASN A 169 -10.72 7.97 -7.12
N ALA A 170 -10.58 7.26 -5.99
CA ALA A 170 -9.29 6.98 -5.38
C ALA A 170 -8.44 6.03 -6.24
N LEU A 171 -9.03 4.97 -6.79
CA LEU A 171 -8.32 4.03 -7.67
C LEU A 171 -7.86 4.71 -8.97
N LYS A 172 -8.70 5.57 -9.56
CA LYS A 172 -8.40 6.33 -10.78
C LYS A 172 -7.23 7.32 -10.64
N GLN A 173 -6.82 7.68 -9.43
CA GLN A 173 -5.62 8.50 -9.24
C GLN A 173 -4.32 7.74 -9.52
N PHE A 174 -4.36 6.41 -9.54
CA PHE A 174 -3.19 5.57 -9.67
C PHE A 174 -3.31 4.55 -10.82
N PRO A 175 -3.60 4.96 -12.07
CA PRO A 175 -3.86 4.05 -13.18
C PRO A 175 -2.65 3.18 -13.57
N LYS A 176 -1.44 3.61 -13.21
CA LYS A 176 -0.21 2.84 -13.41
C LYS A 176 0.12 1.86 -12.28
N LEU A 177 -0.58 1.96 -11.15
CA LEU A 177 -0.35 1.12 -9.97
C LEU A 177 -1.49 0.14 -9.71
N ILE A 178 -2.65 0.41 -10.32
CA ILE A 178 -3.88 -0.31 -10.10
C ILE A 178 -4.47 -0.66 -11.45
N LYS A 179 -4.62 -1.95 -11.71
CA LYS A 179 -5.35 -2.45 -12.88
C LYS A 179 -6.81 -2.62 -12.51
N LEU A 180 -7.70 -1.93 -13.23
CA LEU A 180 -9.15 -2.11 -13.14
C LEU A 180 -9.61 -3.09 -14.22
N SER A 181 -10.39 -4.09 -13.83
CA SER A 181 -11.00 -5.07 -14.73
C SER A 181 -12.52 -5.01 -14.56
N THR A 182 -13.26 -4.96 -15.67
CA THR A 182 -14.72 -5.05 -15.63
C THR A 182 -15.13 -6.51 -15.47
N MET A 183 -16.03 -6.81 -14.54
CA MET A 183 -16.65 -8.14 -14.47
C MET A 183 -17.82 -8.18 -15.45
N THR A 184 -17.77 -9.10 -16.42
CA THR A 184 -18.90 -9.40 -17.29
C THR A 184 -20.05 -9.95 -16.43
N LYS A 185 -21.25 -9.38 -16.61
CA LYS A 185 -22.45 -9.72 -15.82
C LYS A 185 -22.73 -11.22 -15.85
N TYR A 186 -22.66 -11.88 -14.68
CA TYR A 186 -23.35 -13.15 -14.47
C TYR A 186 -24.76 -12.84 -13.93
N GLY A 187 -25.77 -12.97 -14.79
CA GLY A 187 -27.19 -12.78 -14.45
C GLY A 187 -27.73 -11.34 -14.53
N ASN A 188 -29.00 -11.18 -14.16
CA ASN A 188 -29.80 -9.94 -14.25
C ASN A 188 -29.43 -8.83 -13.24
N SER A 189 -28.17 -8.75 -12.80
CA SER A 189 -27.75 -7.65 -11.93
C SER A 189 -27.67 -6.34 -12.73
N PRO A 190 -28.38 -5.28 -12.31
CA PRO A 190 -28.38 -4.00 -13.03
C PRO A 190 -27.01 -3.31 -12.99
N ASP A 191 -26.22 -3.51 -11.92
CA ASP A 191 -25.00 -2.75 -11.65
C ASP A 191 -23.75 -3.36 -12.28
N SER A 192 -22.91 -2.53 -12.89
CA SER A 192 -21.56 -2.94 -13.30
C SER A 192 -20.68 -3.14 -12.06
N MET A 193 -19.88 -4.19 -12.08
CA MET A 193 -18.91 -4.49 -11.02
C MET A 193 -17.50 -4.48 -11.59
N PHE A 194 -16.57 -3.95 -10.80
CA PHE A 194 -15.15 -3.86 -11.16
C PHE A 194 -14.33 -4.65 -10.15
N THR A 195 -13.32 -5.38 -10.62
CA THR A 195 -12.23 -5.83 -9.76
C THR A 195 -11.04 -4.90 -9.95
N PHE A 196 -10.18 -4.81 -8.93
CA PHE A 196 -8.91 -4.11 -9.07
C PHE A 196 -7.76 -4.95 -8.55
N HIS A 197 -6.57 -4.76 -9.12
CA HIS A 197 -5.36 -5.47 -8.69
C HIS A 197 -4.26 -4.46 -8.41
N LEU A 198 -3.59 -4.63 -7.26
CA LEU A 198 -2.41 -3.86 -6.88
C LEU A 198 -1.20 -4.40 -7.63
N ASN A 199 -0.45 -3.54 -8.32
CA ASN A 199 0.76 -3.97 -9.01
C ASN A 199 2.00 -3.95 -8.10
N GLU A 200 3.12 -4.39 -8.65
CA GLU A 200 4.43 -4.52 -8.00
C GLU A 200 5.00 -3.19 -7.48
N ASN A 201 4.55 -2.05 -8.03
CA ASN A 201 5.03 -0.72 -7.66
C ASN A 201 4.09 0.00 -6.66
N PHE A 202 2.94 -0.58 -6.33
CA PHE A 202 1.94 0.05 -5.48
C PHE A 202 2.49 0.41 -4.09
N CYS A 203 3.13 -0.56 -3.42
CA CYS A 203 3.70 -0.35 -2.09
C CYS A 203 4.86 0.65 -2.12
N LYS A 204 5.75 0.56 -3.11
CA LYS A 204 6.87 1.50 -3.29
C LYS A 204 6.39 2.95 -3.42
N LYS A 205 5.33 3.18 -4.22
CA LYS A 205 4.77 4.53 -4.36
C LYS A 205 4.19 5.05 -3.06
N PHE A 206 3.50 4.20 -2.30
CA PHE A 206 3.00 4.60 -0.99
C PHE A 206 4.14 4.95 -0.02
N ILE A 207 5.21 4.15 -0.01
CA ILE A 207 6.43 4.41 0.77
C ILE A 207 7.04 5.77 0.41
N GLU A 208 7.16 6.10 -0.87
CA GLU A 208 7.68 7.40 -1.32
C GLU A 208 6.86 8.56 -0.73
N TYR A 209 5.53 8.51 -0.83
CA TYR A 209 4.67 9.56 -0.28
C TYR A 209 4.73 9.63 1.25
N ALA A 210 4.73 8.49 1.93
CA ALA A 210 4.82 8.42 3.39
C ALA A 210 6.15 9.00 3.89
N THR A 211 7.26 8.62 3.25
CA THR A 211 8.60 9.13 3.54
C THR A 211 8.67 10.64 3.40
N ASN A 212 8.23 11.18 2.26
CA ASN A 212 8.26 12.61 2.00
C ASN A 212 7.38 13.39 2.98
N LEU A 213 6.19 12.86 3.32
CA LEU A 213 5.33 13.47 4.32
C LEU A 213 6.01 13.56 5.69
N ILE A 214 6.66 12.48 6.15
CA ILE A 214 7.33 12.46 7.45
C ILE A 214 8.50 13.44 7.50
N ILE A 215 9.25 13.59 6.41
CA ILE A 215 10.31 14.59 6.31
C ILE A 215 9.72 16.00 6.44
N MET A 216 8.65 16.31 5.70
CA MET A 216 8.01 17.64 5.77
C MET A 216 7.46 17.93 7.17
N VAL A 217 6.83 16.96 7.82
CA VAL A 217 6.33 17.12 9.19
C VAL A 217 7.47 17.36 10.18
N ASP A 218 8.58 16.63 10.05
CA ASP A 218 9.76 16.81 10.91
C ASP A 218 10.38 18.21 10.74
N GLU A 219 10.48 18.71 9.51
CA GLU A 219 10.99 20.06 9.22
C GLU A 219 10.14 21.13 9.92
N GLU A 220 8.81 21.00 9.88
CA GLU A 220 7.90 21.91 10.56
C GLU A 220 8.00 21.84 12.09
N VAL A 221 8.20 20.64 12.65
CA VAL A 221 8.45 20.46 14.09
C VAL A 221 9.74 21.15 14.51
N GLU A 222 10.81 21.07 13.70
CA GLU A 222 12.05 21.80 13.98
C GLU A 222 11.86 23.32 13.97
N ILE A 223 11.07 23.84 13.02
CA ILE A 223 10.76 25.27 12.94
C ILE A 223 10.02 25.71 14.20
N TYR A 224 9.01 24.95 14.62
CA TYR A 224 8.28 25.21 15.84
C TYR A 224 9.20 25.25 17.08
N ASP A 225 10.10 24.29 17.21
CA ASP A 225 11.03 24.22 18.34
C ASP A 225 12.02 25.38 18.38
N LYS A 226 12.54 25.80 17.23
CA LYS A 226 13.41 26.98 17.12
C LYS A 226 12.68 28.25 17.55
N ASN A 227 11.44 28.42 17.11
CA ASN A 227 10.62 29.59 17.45
C ASN A 227 10.26 29.67 18.95
N LEU A 228 10.15 28.53 19.63
CA LEU A 228 9.98 28.48 21.08
C LEU A 228 11.25 28.87 21.83
N SER A 229 12.43 28.43 21.37
CA SER A 229 13.71 28.73 22.05
C SER A 229 14.11 30.21 22.02
N LEU A 230 13.45 31.00 21.17
CA LEU A 230 13.66 32.45 21.04
C LEU A 230 12.70 33.29 21.91
N LYS A 231 11.73 32.66 22.58
CA LYS A 231 10.78 33.30 23.49
C LYS A 231 11.18 33.09 24.94
#